data_AF-A0A6U4HZK7-F1
#
_entry.id   AF-A0A6U4HZK7-F1
#
_cell.length_a   1.000
_cell.length_b   1.000
_cell.length_c   1.000
_cell.angle_alpha   90.00
_cell.angle_beta   90.00
_cell.angle_gamma   90.00
#
_symmetry.space_group_name_H-M   'P 1'
#
loop_
_entity.id
_entity.type
_entity.pdbx_description
1 polymer ?
#
loop_
_entity_poly.entity_id
_entity_poly.type
_entity_poly.pdbx_seq_one_letter_code
_entity_poly.pdbx_strand_id
1 'polypeptide(L)'
;IYLASAMSLNAARMDPENRDARLGRKTFPEEKAIHDIVQKAAAKKCDPIIKAFVDCSKANGLMVVFNCRKQNEAMQQCMHEETTEEKYEAVRVQRQAEMRASKEAEIAAKKAAEEAEKKKKSSWW
;
A
#
# COMPACT_ATOMS: atom_id res chain seq x y z
N ILE A 1 -28.03 -0.94 -39.30
CA ILE A 1 -28.52 -0.35 -38.03
C ILE A 1 -27.91 -1.19 -36.91
N TYR A 2 -26.73 -0.81 -36.43
CA TYR A 2 -26.05 -1.46 -35.29
C TYR A 2 -25.78 -0.38 -34.25
N LEU A 3 -26.70 -0.23 -33.30
CA LEU A 3 -26.55 0.64 -32.13
C LEU A 3 -27.20 -0.03 -30.92
N ALA A 4 -26.48 -0.95 -30.29
CA ALA A 4 -26.82 -1.43 -28.96
C ALA A 4 -25.58 -2.03 -28.27
N SER A 5 -24.66 -1.17 -27.80
CA SER A 5 -23.68 -1.52 -26.75
C SER A 5 -23.04 -0.26 -26.12
N ALA A 6 -23.84 0.77 -25.84
CA ALA A 6 -23.39 1.98 -25.13
C ALA A 6 -23.98 2.08 -23.70
N MET A 7 -24.43 0.96 -23.11
CA MET A 7 -25.06 0.94 -21.78
C MET A 7 -24.34 -0.03 -20.84
N SER A 8 -23.12 0.30 -20.42
CA SER A 8 -22.52 -0.34 -19.22
C SER A 8 -21.43 0.48 -18.51
N LEU A 9 -21.26 1.77 -18.82
CA LEU A 9 -20.31 2.64 -18.13
C LEU A 9 -21.00 3.70 -17.26
N ASN A 10 -22.22 4.10 -17.60
CA ASN A 10 -22.93 5.18 -16.91
C ASN A 10 -23.54 4.75 -15.56
N ALA A 11 -23.95 3.48 -15.42
CA ALA A 11 -24.54 2.97 -14.18
C ALA A 11 -23.49 2.84 -13.05
N ALA A 12 -22.28 2.34 -13.36
CA ALA A 12 -21.19 2.23 -12.39
C ALA A 12 -20.66 3.60 -11.91
N ARG A 13 -20.94 4.68 -12.63
CA ARG A 13 -20.52 6.05 -12.29
C ARG A 13 -21.42 6.73 -11.24
N MET A 14 -22.63 6.21 -11.01
CA MET A 14 -23.66 6.83 -10.17
C MET A 14 -23.81 6.18 -8.79
N ASP A 15 -22.95 5.20 -8.43
CA ASP A 15 -22.96 4.59 -7.11
C ASP A 15 -22.35 5.54 -6.05
N PRO A 16 -23.14 6.02 -5.07
CA PRO A 16 -22.67 6.94 -4.04
C PRO A 16 -21.79 6.26 -2.97
N GLU A 17 -21.81 4.93 -2.86
CA GLU A 17 -21.02 4.20 -1.85
C GLU A 17 -19.57 3.98 -2.29
N ASN A 18 -19.28 4.11 -3.59
CA ASN A 18 -17.96 3.84 -4.14
C ASN A 18 -17.25 5.11 -4.61
N ARG A 19 -16.84 5.93 -3.64
CA ARG A 19 -15.95 7.11 -3.86
C ARG A 19 -14.71 6.74 -4.68
N ASP A 20 -14.20 5.52 -4.49
CA ASP A 20 -12.99 5.02 -5.12
C ASP A 20 -13.21 4.65 -6.61
N ALA A 21 -14.44 4.33 -7.02
CA ALA A 21 -14.77 4.12 -8.44
C ALA A 21 -14.81 5.43 -9.26
N ARG A 22 -15.17 6.55 -8.62
CA ARG A 22 -15.27 7.88 -9.28
C ARG A 22 -13.91 8.53 -9.50
N LEU A 23 -12.97 8.28 -8.59
CA LEU A 23 -11.57 8.63 -8.77
C LEU A 23 -10.99 7.53 -9.66
N GLY A 24 -10.95 7.72 -10.99
CA GLY A 24 -10.40 6.76 -11.97
C GLY A 24 -8.90 6.46 -11.82
N ARG A 25 -8.46 6.18 -10.60
CA ARG A 25 -7.08 6.05 -10.18
C ARG A 25 -6.74 4.57 -10.16
N LYS A 26 -6.48 4.05 -11.36
CA LYS A 26 -5.76 2.79 -11.57
C LYS A 26 -4.28 2.90 -11.14
N THR A 27 -3.97 3.50 -10.01
CA THR A 27 -2.61 3.47 -9.45
C THR A 27 -2.58 2.54 -8.25
N PHE A 28 -2.32 1.27 -8.59
CA PHE A 28 -1.47 0.31 -7.91
C PHE A 28 -1.72 0.12 -6.40
N PRO A 29 -2.54 -0.87 -5.99
CA PRO A 29 -2.56 -1.33 -4.59
C PRO A 29 -1.15 -1.66 -4.07
N GLU A 30 -0.23 -2.06 -4.96
CA GLU A 30 1.19 -2.25 -4.66
C GLU A 30 1.90 -0.94 -4.28
N GLU A 31 1.75 0.12 -5.09
CA GLU A 31 2.38 1.42 -4.81
C GLU A 31 1.83 2.05 -3.53
N LYS A 32 0.51 1.91 -3.28
CA LYS A 32 -0.09 2.29 -2.00
C LYS A 32 0.55 1.51 -0.85
N ALA A 33 0.75 0.20 -1.01
CA ALA A 33 1.36 -0.62 0.03
C ALA A 33 2.84 -0.27 0.27
N ILE A 34 3.59 0.08 -0.77
CA ILE A 34 4.97 0.60 -0.66
C ILE A 34 4.96 1.91 0.11
N HIS A 35 4.10 2.85 -0.26
CA HIS A 35 3.93 4.11 0.44
C HIS A 35 3.60 3.89 1.92
N ASP A 36 2.66 3.02 2.24
CA ASP A 36 2.30 2.73 3.64
C ASP A 36 3.46 2.11 4.43
N ILE A 37 4.31 1.29 3.80
CA ILE A 37 5.51 0.73 4.43
C ILE A 37 6.53 1.83 4.74
N VAL A 38 6.85 2.65 3.74
CA VAL A 38 7.82 3.75 3.89
C VAL A 38 7.35 4.72 4.96
N GLN A 39 6.08 5.13 4.92
CA GLN A 39 5.50 6.05 5.91
C GLN A 39 5.52 5.47 7.33
N LYS A 40 5.20 4.17 7.51
CA LYS A 40 5.29 3.52 8.82
C LYS A 40 6.73 3.46 9.33
N ALA A 41 7.69 3.20 8.46
CA ALA A 41 9.11 3.19 8.83
C ALA A 41 9.59 4.59 9.22
N ALA A 42 9.21 5.60 8.44
CA ALA A 42 9.51 7.00 8.72
C ALA A 42 8.88 7.47 10.04
N ALA A 43 7.61 7.10 10.30
CA ALA A 43 6.90 7.48 11.52
C ALA A 43 7.58 6.92 12.77
N LYS A 44 8.12 5.70 12.71
CA LYS A 44 8.88 5.10 13.82
C LYS A 44 10.17 5.86 14.12
N LYS A 45 10.84 6.39 13.10
CA LYS A 45 12.07 7.17 13.27
C LYS A 45 11.80 8.59 13.78
N CYS A 46 10.72 9.19 13.29
CA CYS A 46 10.29 10.53 13.67
C CYS A 46 9.41 10.54 14.94
N ASP A 47 9.26 9.41 15.65
CA ASP A 47 8.39 9.26 16.83
C ASP A 47 8.56 10.38 17.89
N PRO A 48 9.78 10.78 18.32
CA PRO A 48 9.91 11.85 19.32
C PRO A 48 9.40 13.21 18.80
N ILE A 49 9.57 13.48 17.51
CA ILE A 49 9.14 14.74 16.89
C ILE A 49 7.63 14.74 16.68
N ILE A 50 7.08 13.62 16.22
CA ILE A 50 5.63 13.41 16.10
C ILE A 50 4.99 13.56 17.48
N LYS A 51 5.59 12.98 18.53
CA LYS A 51 5.10 13.11 19.90
C LYS A 51 5.03 14.57 20.35
N ALA A 52 6.07 15.38 20.08
CA ALA A 52 6.06 16.81 20.40
C ALA A 52 4.92 17.56 19.67
N PHE A 53 4.65 17.23 18.41
CA PHE A 53 3.51 17.78 17.68
C PHE A 53 2.16 17.32 18.26
N VAL A 54 2.02 16.04 18.61
CA VAL A 54 0.82 15.47 19.24
C VAL A 54 0.54 16.12 20.59
N ASP A 55 1.56 16.31 21.42
CA ASP A 55 1.43 16.93 22.74
C ASP A 55 1.01 18.40 22.61
N CYS A 56 1.58 19.14 21.66
CA CYS A 56 1.14 20.50 21.34
C CYS A 56 -0.32 20.52 20.83
N SER A 57 -0.69 19.59 19.95
CA SER A 57 -2.02 19.49 19.37
C SER A 57 -3.10 19.23 20.42
N LYS A 58 -2.81 18.34 21.38
CA LYS A 58 -3.71 18.05 22.51
C LYS A 58 -3.93 19.26 23.40
N ALA A 59 -2.90 20.07 23.63
CA ALA A 59 -3.01 21.28 24.46
C ALA A 59 -3.79 22.42 23.80
N ASN A 60 -3.74 22.53 22.46
CA ASN A 60 -4.27 23.69 21.74
C ASN A 60 -5.58 23.42 20.98
N GLY A 61 -5.95 22.16 20.76
CA GLY A 61 -7.20 21.77 20.11
C GLY A 61 -7.41 22.48 18.76
N LEU A 62 -8.47 23.29 18.66
CA LEU A 62 -8.81 24.05 17.45
C LEU A 62 -7.74 25.06 17.03
N MET A 63 -6.91 25.53 17.96
CA MET A 63 -5.84 26.51 17.69
C MET A 63 -4.52 25.87 17.23
N VAL A 64 -4.47 24.54 17.00
CA VAL A 64 -3.27 23.80 16.60
C VAL A 64 -2.56 24.37 15.36
N VAL A 65 -3.32 24.84 14.37
CA VAL A 65 -2.79 25.36 13.10
C VAL A 65 -1.99 26.65 13.28
N PHE A 66 -2.29 27.40 14.34
CA PHE A 66 -1.59 28.63 14.68
C PHE A 66 -0.48 28.38 15.71
N ASN A 67 -0.80 27.64 16.77
CA ASN A 67 0.07 27.51 17.93
C ASN A 67 1.15 26.42 17.79
N CYS A 68 0.92 25.41 16.94
CA CYS A 68 1.81 24.25 16.80
C CYS A 68 2.59 24.24 15.47
N ARG A 69 2.74 25.41 14.82
CA ARG A 69 3.43 25.53 13.51
C ARG A 69 4.86 25.03 13.56
N LYS A 70 5.61 25.37 14.60
CA LYS A 70 7.02 24.95 14.76
C LYS A 70 7.15 23.44 14.87
N GLN A 71 6.31 22.80 15.69
CA GLN A 71 6.31 21.36 15.86
C GLN A 71 5.85 20.65 14.57
N ASN A 72 4.88 21.22 13.86
CA ASN A 72 4.45 20.73 12.57
C ASN A 72 5.57 20.80 11.53
N GLU A 73 6.27 21.93 11.42
CA GLU A 73 7.42 22.09 10.50
C GLU A 73 8.53 21.08 10.81
N ALA A 74 8.90 20.90 12.07
CA ALA A 74 9.89 19.91 12.48
C ALA A 74 9.47 18.49 12.13
N MET A 75 8.21 18.14 12.37
CA MET A 75 7.64 16.83 12.01
C MET A 75 7.70 16.61 10.49
N GLN A 76 7.28 17.62 9.71
CA GLN A 76 7.27 17.54 8.25
C GLN A 76 8.68 17.41 7.68
N GLN A 77 9.65 18.12 8.25
CA GLN A 77 11.05 18.02 7.86
C GLN A 77 11.59 16.60 8.09
N CYS A 78 11.38 16.04 9.29
CA CYS A 78 11.80 14.67 9.58
C CYS A 78 11.14 13.65 8.65
N MET A 79 9.82 13.77 8.45
CA MET A 79 9.10 12.87 7.56
C MET A 79 9.64 12.95 6.14
N HIS A 80 9.93 14.16 5.64
CA HIS A 80 10.45 14.38 4.30
C HIS A 80 11.82 13.73 4.08
N GLU A 81 12.72 13.84 5.05
CA GLU A 81 14.06 13.22 5.03
C GLU A 81 13.99 11.68 5.01
N GLU A 82 12.94 11.09 5.57
CA GLU A 82 12.73 9.64 5.61
C GLU A 82 11.86 9.09 4.47
N THR A 83 11.21 9.96 3.70
CA THR A 83 10.37 9.61 2.54
C THR A 83 11.05 10.00 1.22
N THR A 84 12.34 9.69 1.06
CA THR A 84 13.09 9.96 -0.18
C THR A 84 12.87 8.85 -1.21
N GLU A 85 13.02 9.17 -2.50
CA GLU A 85 12.85 8.20 -3.60
C GLU A 85 13.74 6.95 -3.41
N GLU A 86 14.95 7.12 -2.86
CA GLU A 86 15.85 6.01 -2.53
C GLU A 86 15.23 5.00 -1.55
N LYS A 87 14.47 5.47 -0.55
CA LYS A 87 13.77 4.59 0.40
C LYS A 87 12.61 3.87 -0.28
N TYR A 88 11.89 4.54 -1.18
CA TYR A 88 10.81 3.94 -1.96
C TYR A 88 11.35 2.85 -2.90
N GLU A 89 12.44 3.13 -3.61
CA GLU A 89 13.09 2.16 -4.50
C GLU A 89 13.63 0.95 -3.74
N ALA A 90 14.24 1.15 -2.57
CA ALA A 90 14.69 0.04 -1.72
C ALA A 90 13.52 -0.89 -1.34
N VAL A 91 12.35 -0.33 -1.01
CA VAL A 91 11.16 -1.13 -0.68
C VAL A 91 10.55 -1.78 -1.92
N ARG A 92 10.55 -1.12 -3.08
CA ARG A 92 10.13 -1.70 -4.38
C ARG A 92 10.95 -2.96 -4.69
N VAL A 93 12.28 -2.87 -4.59
CA VAL A 93 13.18 -4.01 -4.86
C VAL A 93 12.96 -5.15 -3.87
N GLN A 94 12.86 -4.85 -2.57
CA GLN A 94 12.61 -5.87 -1.54
C GLN A 94 11.30 -6.61 -1.80
N ARG A 95 10.21 -5.87 -2.05
CA ARG A 95 8.91 -6.46 -2.33
C ARG A 95 8.90 -7.31 -3.59
N GLN A 96 9.56 -6.86 -4.65
CA GLN A 96 9.71 -7.67 -5.87
C GLN A 96 10.44 -8.98 -5.60
N ALA A 97 11.47 -8.98 -4.74
CA ALA A 97 12.17 -10.19 -4.34
C ALA A 97 11.28 -11.14 -3.53
N GLU A 98 10.52 -10.63 -2.55
CA GLU A 98 9.55 -11.41 -1.76
C GLU A 98 8.46 -12.04 -2.65
N MET A 99 7.96 -11.29 -3.63
CA MET A 99 6.96 -11.78 -4.57
C MET A 99 7.51 -12.87 -5.51
N ARG A 100 8.81 -12.82 -5.86
CA ARG A 100 9.45 -13.90 -6.63
C ARG A 100 9.63 -15.15 -5.78
N ALA A 101 10.16 -14.99 -4.57
CA ALA A 101 10.37 -16.10 -3.63
C ALA A 101 9.05 -16.82 -3.29
N SER A 102 7.97 -16.08 -3.04
CA SER A 102 6.65 -16.68 -2.74
C SER A 102 6.08 -17.46 -3.94
N LYS A 103 6.22 -16.94 -5.17
CA LYS A 103 5.81 -17.64 -6.39
C LYS A 103 6.62 -18.92 -6.62
N GLU A 104 7.93 -18.87 -6.40
CA GLU A 104 8.79 -20.05 -6.53
C GLU A 104 8.40 -21.14 -5.52
N ALA A 105 8.13 -20.76 -4.27
CA ALA A 105 7.65 -21.67 -3.23
C ALA A 105 6.28 -22.27 -3.60
N GLU A 106 5.35 -21.47 -4.13
CA GLU A 106 4.03 -21.96 -4.58
C GLU A 106 4.16 -22.96 -5.75
N ILE A 107 5.02 -22.66 -6.73
CA ILE A 107 5.27 -23.55 -7.87
C ILE A 107 5.90 -24.86 -7.40
N ALA A 108 6.88 -24.80 -6.48
CA ALA A 108 7.51 -25.99 -5.92
C ALA A 108 6.49 -26.85 -5.15
N ALA A 109 5.61 -26.24 -4.35
CA ALA A 109 4.56 -26.94 -3.61
C ALA A 109 3.56 -27.63 -4.56
N LYS A 110 3.12 -26.96 -5.62
CA LYS A 110 2.20 -27.54 -6.62
C LYS A 110 2.84 -28.72 -7.35
N LYS A 111 4.12 -28.59 -7.75
CA LYS A 111 4.86 -29.68 -8.41
C LYS A 111 5.02 -30.89 -7.49
N ALA A 112 5.34 -30.68 -6.22
CA ALA A 112 5.44 -31.76 -5.23
C ALA A 112 4.10 -32.48 -5.02
N ALA A 113 2.99 -31.73 -4.98
CA ALA A 113 1.65 -32.31 -4.87
C ALA A 113 1.26 -33.14 -6.11
N GLU A 114 1.54 -32.63 -7.31
CA GLU A 114 1.28 -33.34 -8.57
C GLU A 114 2.13 -34.63 -8.67
N GLU A 115 3.40 -34.58 -8.27
CA GLU A 115 4.27 -35.77 -8.26
C GLU A 115 3.79 -36.82 -7.26
N ALA A 116 3.35 -36.40 -6.07
CA ALA A 116 2.74 -37.29 -5.08
C ALA A 116 1.45 -37.95 -5.62
N GLU A 117 0.62 -37.20 -6.34
CA GLU A 117 -0.58 -37.75 -6.99
C GLU A 117 -0.22 -38.76 -8.10
N LYS A 118 0.75 -38.42 -8.96
CA LYS A 118 1.24 -39.32 -10.01
C LYS A 118 1.79 -40.62 -9.43
N LYS A 119 2.61 -40.55 -8.38
CA LYS A 119 3.13 -41.73 -7.67
C LYS A 119 1.99 -42.57 -7.09
N LYS A 120 0.98 -41.95 -6.50
CA LYS A 120 -0.19 -42.65 -5.96
C LYS A 120 -0.98 -43.37 -7.06
N LYS A 121 -1.26 -42.71 -8.20
CA LYS A 121 -1.95 -43.32 -9.34
C LYS A 121 -1.11 -44.45 -9.97
N SER A 122 0.19 -44.22 -10.12
CA SER A 122 1.14 -45.23 -10.63
C SER A 122 1.24 -46.45 -9.71
N SER A 123 1.04 -46.28 -8.39
CA SER A 123 1.03 -47.39 -7.44
C SER A 123 -0.25 -48.22 -7.47
N TRP A 124 -1.32 -47.71 -8.10
CA TRP A 124 -2.64 -48.35 -8.17
C TRP A 124 -2.85 -49.17 -9.46
N TRP A 125 -1.93 -49.09 -10.41
CA TRP A 125 -1.90 -49.86 -11.66
C TRP A 125 -0.79 -50.91 -11.59
#